data_AF-A0A388QRH8-F1
#
_entry.id   AF-A0A388QRH8-F1
#
_cell.length_a   1.000
_cell.length_b   1.000
_cell.length_c   1.000
_cell.angle_alpha   90.00
_cell.angle_beta   90.00
_cell.angle_gamma   90.00
#
_symmetry.space_group_name_H-M   'P 1'
#
loop_
_entity.id
_entity.type
_entity.pdbx_description
1 polymer ?
#
loop_
_entity_poly.entity_id
_entity_poly.type
_entity_poly.pdbx_seq_one_letter_code
_entity_poly.pdbx_strand_id
1 'polypeptide(L)'
;MPLEVKRVYWIHGTQPGIARGFHAHRRLQQICFCLAGSVRLVLFDGRREESSVLRPGMGGLALPPGLWHEMHDFSPDCVLMVFADAEYDEADYIRDRDQFIRHVLG
;
A
#
# COMPACT_ATOMS: atom_id res chain seq x y z
N MET A 1 16.01 10.17 -2.26
CA MET A 1 15.07 9.29 -1.53
C MET A 1 15.86 8.59 -0.43
N PRO A 2 15.42 8.57 0.84
CA PRO A 2 16.11 7.82 1.89
C PRO A 2 15.68 6.34 1.96
N LEU A 3 15.08 5.79 0.89
CA LEU A 3 14.71 4.38 0.77
C LEU A 3 15.73 3.68 -0.13
N GLU A 4 16.48 2.71 0.39
CA GLU A 4 17.33 1.85 -0.45
C GLU A 4 16.44 0.83 -1.17
N VAL A 5 16.10 1.10 -2.43
CA VAL A 5 15.15 0.27 -3.19
C VAL A 5 15.79 -1.09 -3.49
N LYS A 6 15.16 -2.16 -3.00
CA LYS A 6 15.55 -3.56 -3.31
C LYS A 6 14.55 -4.26 -4.22
N ARG A 7 13.32 -3.76 -4.30
CA ARG A 7 12.27 -4.33 -5.14
C ARG A 7 11.35 -3.24 -5.69
N VAL A 8 10.99 -3.38 -6.96
CA VAL A 8 9.96 -2.57 -7.62
C VAL A 8 8.93 -3.52 -8.22
N TYR A 9 7.66 -3.22 -8.03
CA TYR A 9 6.57 -3.94 -8.67
C TYR A 9 5.44 -2.97 -9.03
N TRP A 10 4.49 -3.41 -9.84
CA TRP A 10 3.36 -2.58 -10.25
C TRP A 10 2.06 -3.38 -10.30
N ILE A 11 0.96 -2.66 -10.18
CA ILE A 11 -0.41 -3.17 -10.28
C ILE A 11 -1.08 -2.44 -11.45
N HIS A 12 -1.67 -3.20 -12.36
CA HIS A 12 -2.40 -2.69 -13.51
C HIS A 12 -3.46 -3.70 -13.97
N GLY A 13 -4.39 -3.27 -14.83
CA GLY A 13 -5.41 -4.15 -15.40
C GLY A 13 -6.34 -4.77 -14.34
N THR A 14 -6.60 -4.05 -13.25
CA THR A 14 -7.55 -4.47 -12.22
C THR A 14 -8.97 -4.48 -12.78
N GLN A 15 -9.76 -5.48 -12.39
CA GLN A 15 -11.17 -5.53 -12.79
C GLN A 15 -11.99 -4.56 -11.94
N PRO A 16 -13.08 -3.97 -12.49
CA PRO A 16 -13.98 -3.09 -11.75
C PRO A 16 -14.47 -3.75 -10.46
N GLY A 17 -14.43 -3.01 -9.35
CA GLY A 17 -14.88 -3.47 -8.04
C GLY A 17 -13.91 -4.39 -7.29
N ILE A 18 -12.76 -4.76 -7.86
CA ILE A 18 -11.75 -5.57 -7.17
C ILE A 18 -10.86 -4.68 -6.31
N ALA A 19 -10.91 -4.92 -5.00
CA ALA A 19 -10.02 -4.31 -4.02
C ALA A 19 -8.77 -5.18 -3.75
N ARG A 20 -7.69 -4.54 -3.31
CA ARG A 20 -6.39 -5.16 -2.98
C ARG A 20 -5.82 -4.54 -1.69
N GLY A 21 -4.64 -4.99 -1.23
CA GLY A 21 -4.07 -4.55 0.04
C GLY A 21 -4.57 -5.48 1.14
N PHE A 22 -5.45 -5.02 2.03
CA PHE A 22 -5.97 -5.81 3.16
C PHE A 22 -4.86 -6.48 4.00
N HIS A 23 -3.75 -5.75 4.19
CA HIS A 23 -2.68 -6.18 5.06
C HIS A 23 -1.87 -4.98 5.55
N ALA A 24 -1.05 -5.25 6.56
CA ALA A 24 0.09 -4.43 6.93
C ALA A 24 1.38 -5.24 6.78
N HIS A 25 2.50 -4.53 6.85
CA HIS A 25 3.84 -5.11 6.86
C HIS A 25 4.49 -4.91 8.24
N ARG A 26 5.24 -5.90 8.73
CA ARG A 26 5.97 -5.77 10.01
C ARG A 26 7.19 -4.88 9.88
N ARG A 27 7.91 -4.99 8.75
CA ARG A 27 9.20 -4.33 8.55
C ARG A 27 9.32 -3.62 7.21
N LEU A 28 8.59 -4.05 6.17
CA LEU A 28 8.70 -3.49 4.83
C LEU A 28 8.33 -2.01 4.81
N GLN A 29 9.20 -1.18 4.24
CA GLN A 29 8.90 0.20 3.90
C GLN A 29 8.58 0.29 2.40
N GLN A 30 7.52 1.01 2.04
CA GLN A 30 7.12 1.15 0.65
C GLN A 30 6.80 2.60 0.28
N ILE A 31 6.92 2.93 -1.00
CA ILE A 31 6.41 4.18 -1.57
C ILE A 31 5.64 3.85 -2.85
N CYS A 32 4.39 4.29 -2.90
CA CYS A 32 3.49 4.11 -4.02
C CYS A 32 3.44 5.35 -4.92
N PHE A 33 3.46 5.14 -6.23
CA PHE A 33 3.30 6.18 -7.25
C PHE A 33 2.22 5.75 -8.24
N CYS A 34 1.20 6.58 -8.45
CA CYS A 34 0.23 6.37 -9.52
C CYS A 34 0.79 6.98 -10.81
N LEU A 35 1.14 6.14 -11.78
CA LEU A 35 1.76 6.57 -13.05
C LEU A 35 0.71 6.89 -14.13
N ALA A 36 -0.44 6.23 -14.07
CA ALA A 36 -1.60 6.49 -14.93
C ALA A 36 -2.89 6.25 -14.14
N GLY A 37 -3.99 6.87 -14.56
CA GLY A 37 -5.30 6.68 -13.94
C GLY A 37 -5.42 7.19 -12.51
N SER A 38 -6.13 6.43 -11.66
CA SER A 38 -6.27 6.73 -10.24
C SER A 38 -6.53 5.48 -9.39
N VAL A 39 -6.15 5.53 -8.12
CA VAL A 39 -6.52 4.53 -7.11
C VAL A 39 -6.83 5.22 -5.79
N ARG A 40 -7.86 4.75 -5.06
CA ARG A 40 -8.13 5.20 -3.69
C ARG A 40 -7.42 4.28 -2.70
N LEU A 41 -6.53 4.84 -1.90
CA LEU A 41 -5.90 4.16 -0.78
C LEU A 41 -6.65 4.47 0.52
N VAL A 42 -7.00 3.44 1.26
CA VAL A 42 -7.50 3.52 2.64
C VAL A 42 -6.38 3.05 3.55
N LEU A 43 -6.02 3.87 4.53
CA LEU A 43 -4.87 3.69 5.41
C LEU A 43 -5.33 3.70 6.85
N PHE A 44 -4.87 2.74 7.65
CA PHE A 44 -5.23 2.62 9.05
C PHE A 44 -4.00 2.30 9.91
N ASP A 45 -3.75 3.14 10.91
CA ASP A 45 -2.59 3.05 11.81
C ASP A 45 -2.87 2.27 13.11
N GLY A 46 -4.05 1.67 13.23
CA GLY A 46 -4.53 1.03 14.47
C GLY A 46 -5.48 1.91 15.29
N ARG A 47 -5.49 3.23 15.06
CA ARG A 47 -6.32 4.20 15.80
C ARG A 47 -7.21 5.02 14.88
N ARG A 48 -6.66 5.51 13.78
CA ARG A 48 -7.32 6.39 12.82
C ARG A 48 -7.26 5.78 11.43
N GLU A 49 -8.38 5.91 10.74
CA GLU A 49 -8.48 5.59 9.32
C GLU A 49 -8.52 6.88 8.51
N GLU A 50 -7.78 6.91 7.41
CA GLU A 50 -7.79 7.99 6.43
C GLU A 50 -7.88 7.40 5.02
N SER A 51 -8.33 8.21 4.06
CA SER A 51 -8.30 7.80 2.66
C SER A 51 -7.78 8.92 1.77
N SER A 52 -7.07 8.54 0.72
CA SER A 52 -6.51 9.45 -0.27
C SER A 52 -6.61 8.83 -1.67
N VAL A 53 -6.89 9.65 -2.68
CA VAL A 53 -6.88 9.22 -4.07
C VAL A 53 -5.55 9.62 -4.69
N LEU A 54 -4.75 8.63 -5.09
CA LEU A 54 -3.49 8.84 -5.76
C LEU A 54 -3.72 8.94 -7.28
N ARG A 55 -3.11 9.95 -7.91
CA ARG A 55 -3.16 10.23 -9.35
C ARG A 55 -1.79 10.69 -9.86
N PRO A 56 -1.53 10.63 -11.17
CA PRO A 56 -0.31 11.17 -11.76
C PRO A 56 -0.02 12.61 -11.32
N GLY A 57 1.24 12.88 -10.98
CA GLY A 57 1.71 14.21 -10.55
C GLY A 57 1.58 14.53 -9.05
N MET A 58 0.92 13.68 -8.24
CA MET A 58 0.74 13.92 -6.80
C MET A 58 1.97 13.58 -5.92
N GLY A 59 3.07 13.13 -6.51
CA GLY A 59 4.21 12.60 -5.76
C GLY A 59 3.96 11.18 -5.23
N GLY A 60 4.90 10.68 -4.43
CA GLY A 60 4.83 9.33 -3.86
C GLY A 60 4.12 9.31 -2.51
N LEU A 61 3.28 8.30 -2.27
CA LEU A 61 2.67 8.04 -0.98
C LEU A 61 3.47 6.98 -0.22
N ALA A 62 3.99 7.35 0.95
CA ALA A 62 4.73 6.42 1.80
C ALA A 62 3.79 5.47 2.54
N LEU A 63 4.13 4.18 2.57
CA LEU A 63 3.52 3.15 3.39
C LEU A 63 4.62 2.62 4.34
N PRO A 64 4.75 3.17 5.54
CA PRO A 64 5.70 2.68 6.53
C PRO A 64 5.26 1.31 7.10
N PRO A 65 6.16 0.59 7.78
CA PRO A 65 5.82 -0.61 8.53
C PRO A 65 4.77 -0.30 9.59
N GLY A 66 3.89 -1.26 9.88
CA GLY A 66 2.79 -1.08 10.82
C GLY A 66 1.66 -0.19 10.31
N LEU A 67 1.56 0.04 9.00
CA LEU A 67 0.40 0.69 8.39
C LEU A 67 -0.44 -0.32 7.62
N TRP A 68 -1.69 -0.53 8.06
CA TRP A 68 -2.66 -1.29 7.28
C TRP A 68 -3.10 -0.47 6.09
N HIS A 69 -3.13 -1.09 4.90
CA HIS A 69 -3.55 -0.38 3.69
C HIS A 69 -4.43 -1.24 2.79
N GLU A 70 -5.36 -0.57 2.12
CA GLU A 70 -6.27 -1.15 1.15
C GLU A 70 -6.31 -0.26 -0.08
N MET A 71 -6.46 -0.89 -1.24
CA MET A 71 -6.51 -0.24 -2.55
C MET A 71 -7.87 -0.52 -3.18
N HIS A 72 -8.61 0.54 -3.46
CA HIS A 72 -9.97 0.52 -3.96
C HIS A 72 -10.09 1.42 -5.20
N ASP A 73 -11.20 1.26 -5.92
CA ASP A 73 -11.63 2.20 -6.97
C ASP A 73 -10.54 2.52 -8.02
N PHE A 74 -9.82 1.48 -8.46
CA PHE A 74 -8.88 1.60 -9.56
C PHE A 74 -9.62 2.07 -10.82
N SER A 75 -9.11 3.13 -11.47
CA SER A 75 -9.57 3.48 -12.81
C SER A 75 -9.14 2.40 -13.82
N PRO A 76 -9.84 2.24 -14.95
CA PRO A 76 -9.53 1.19 -15.93
C PRO A 76 -8.10 1.22 -16.48
N ASP A 77 -7.50 2.41 -16.54
CA ASP A 77 -6.15 2.69 -17.01
C ASP A 77 -5.11 2.79 -15.87
N CYS A 78 -5.49 2.44 -14.62
CA CYS A 78 -4.64 2.64 -13.47
C CYS A 78 -3.35 1.80 -13.55
N VAL A 79 -2.22 2.47 -13.33
CA VAL A 79 -0.92 1.85 -13.11
C VAL A 79 -0.34 2.37 -11.80
N LEU A 80 -0.34 1.53 -10.77
CA LEU A 80 0.26 1.82 -9.47
C LEU A 80 1.62 1.14 -9.37
N MET A 81 2.70 1.93 -9.29
CA MET A 81 4.06 1.45 -9.08
C MET A 81 4.43 1.53 -7.60
N VAL A 82 5.10 0.50 -7.08
CA VAL A 82 5.51 0.42 -5.68
C VAL A 82 6.99 0.11 -5.59
N PHE A 83 7.71 0.97 -4.88
CA PHE A 83 9.10 0.77 -4.49
C PHE A 83 9.15 0.24 -3.08
N ALA A 84 9.98 -0.76 -2.82
CA ALA A 84 10.13 -1.39 -1.50
C ALA A 84 11.61 -1.58 -1.13
N ASP A 85 11.92 -1.48 0.15
CA ASP A 85 13.28 -1.58 0.70
C ASP A 85 13.75 -3.00 1.03
N ALA A 86 12.91 -4.00 0.76
CA ALA A 86 13.24 -5.40 0.91
C ALA A 86 12.68 -6.27 -0.22
N GLU A 87 13.30 -7.44 -0.37
CA GLU A 87 12.78 -8.53 -1.19
C GLU A 87 11.40 -9.00 -0.70
N TYR A 88 10.75 -9.87 -1.47
CA TYR A 88 9.48 -10.44 -1.04
C TYR A 88 9.70 -11.41 0.12
N ASP A 89 9.00 -11.17 1.23
CA ASP A 89 8.93 -12.06 2.37
C ASP A 89 7.47 -12.22 2.79
N GLU A 90 6.94 -13.43 2.67
CA GLU A 90 5.57 -13.76 3.05
C GLU A 90 5.34 -13.66 4.57
N ALA A 91 6.37 -13.92 5.38
CA ALA A 91 6.28 -13.85 6.84
C ALA A 91 6.13 -12.41 7.37
N ASP A 92 6.47 -11.42 6.55
CA ASP A 92 6.35 -10.00 6.89
C ASP A 92 4.89 -9.50 6.83
N TYR A 93 3.99 -10.24 6.19
CA TYR A 93 2.58 -9.87 6.05
C TYR A 93 1.79 -10.07 7.35
N ILE A 94 0.94 -9.10 7.66
CA ILE A 94 -0.12 -9.20 8.67
C ILE A 94 -1.47 -9.07 7.95
N ARG A 95 -2.15 -10.19 7.73
CA ARG A 95 -3.43 -10.23 6.99
C ARG A 95 -4.67 -10.30 7.86
N ASP A 96 -4.49 -10.53 9.16
CA ASP A 96 -5.56 -10.51 10.15
C ASP A 96 -5.63 -9.13 10.81
N ARG A 97 -6.79 -8.47 10.74
CA ARG A 97 -6.95 -7.08 11.24
C ARG A 97 -6.82 -7.02 12.75
N ASP A 98 -7.28 -8.03 13.49
CA ASP A 98 -7.14 -8.08 14.94
C ASP A 98 -5.68 -8.31 15.35
N GLN A 99 -4.94 -9.17 14.64
CA GLN A 99 -3.51 -9.35 14.81
C GLN A 99 -2.75 -8.06 14.51
N PHE A 100 -3.15 -7.32 13.48
CA PHE A 100 -2.59 -6.02 13.16
C PHE A 100 -2.80 -5.03 14.32
N ILE A 101 -4.04 -4.90 14.83
CA ILE A 101 -4.34 -4.00 15.95
C ILE A 101 -3.51 -4.36 17.18
N ARG A 102 -3.41 -5.65 17.52
CA ARG A 102 -2.55 -6.12 18.61
C ARG A 102 -1.07 -5.81 18.37
N HIS A 103 -0.60 -5.87 17.12
CA HIS A 103 0.80 -5.61 16.77
C HIS A 103 1.19 -4.14 16.91
N VAL A 104 0.28 -3.20 16.63
CA VAL A 104 0.60 -1.76 16.60
C VAL A 104 0.16 -1.01 17.86
N LEU A 105 -0.76 -1.58 18.65
CA LEU A 105 -1.24 -0.98 19.91
C LEU A 105 -0.78 -1.71 21.18
N GLY A 106 -0.34 -2.96 21.06
CA GLY A 106 0.22 -3.76 22.16
C GLY A 106 1.69 -3.45 22.37
#